data_AF-R9AB18-F1
#
_entry.id   AF-R9AB18-F1
#
_cell.length_a   1.000
_cell.length_b   1.000
_cell.length_c   1.000
_cell.angle_alpha   90.00
_cell.angle_beta   90.00
_cell.angle_gamma   90.00
#
_symmetry.space_group_name_H-M   'P 1'
#
loop_
_entity.id
_entity.type
_entity.pdbx_description
1 polymer ?
#
loop_
_entity_poly.entity_id
_entity_poly.type
_entity_poly.pdbx_seq_one_letter_code
_entity_poly.pdbx_strand_id
1 'polypeptide(L)'
;MSSSVGSIYTYPGSYRAIRCLAVAAYNDLKVDTPAFEFGSTNKTPEYLAKFPSGKVPTFESADKSLKLSQTAAISWYLASLNDSTGLLGKSPADAALIQQWVMFAETDIFFPVSQPAYMNLGFMQPIKPASDAAFPALERALNALESVLKSRTFLVGERITLADITVASILRFAYLHVIDASMRAKYPHTLRHYKSIAHNHVISPIFGDIQYLESYKFSLFICRGEDYLSLIKAAPDWESYAYSPLDLNNADDKAFFEGVMAWDLVSNGKECVDGKILK
;
A
#
# COMPACT_ATOMS: atom_id res chain seq x y z
N MET A 1 0.71 -25.49 -21.79
CA MET A 1 0.58 -24.24 -21.01
C MET A 1 -0.43 -23.36 -21.73
N SER A 2 -1.41 -22.80 -21.03
CA SER A 2 -2.38 -21.88 -21.63
C SER A 2 -1.68 -20.66 -22.22
N SER A 3 -2.25 -20.10 -23.30
CA SER A 3 -1.81 -18.82 -23.86
C SER A 3 -2.10 -17.70 -22.86
N SER A 4 -1.26 -16.67 -22.87
CA SER A 4 -1.47 -15.47 -22.05
C SER A 4 -2.78 -14.77 -22.43
N VAL A 5 -3.50 -14.24 -21.44
CA VAL A 5 -4.71 -13.42 -21.67
C VAL A 5 -4.38 -11.96 -21.99
N GLY A 6 -3.15 -11.55 -21.75
CA GLY A 6 -2.67 -10.19 -22.02
C GLY A 6 -1.44 -9.80 -21.20
N SER A 7 -1.03 -8.55 -21.33
CA SER A 7 0.12 -7.97 -20.66
C SER A 7 -0.28 -6.98 -19.58
N ILE A 8 0.32 -7.09 -18.39
CA ILE A 8 0.26 -6.07 -17.33
C ILE A 8 1.56 -5.27 -17.35
N TYR A 9 1.48 -3.97 -17.62
CA TYR A 9 2.63 -3.07 -17.58
C TYR A 9 2.75 -2.42 -16.20
N THR A 10 3.87 -2.64 -15.53
CA THR A 10 4.16 -2.09 -14.21
C THR A 10 5.64 -2.25 -13.87
N TYR A 11 6.13 -1.51 -12.87
CA TYR A 11 7.50 -1.68 -12.35
C TYR A 11 7.57 -2.83 -11.32
N PRO A 12 8.75 -3.48 -11.16
CA PRO A 12 8.94 -4.54 -10.17
C PRO A 12 8.59 -4.09 -8.74
N GLY A 13 7.89 -4.93 -7.98
CA GLY A 13 7.50 -4.61 -6.59
C GLY A 13 6.36 -3.59 -6.44
N SER A 14 5.69 -3.21 -7.54
CA SER A 14 4.54 -2.29 -7.51
C SER A 14 3.42 -2.78 -6.57
N TYR A 15 3.21 -2.04 -5.48
CA TYR A 15 2.17 -2.33 -4.48
C TYR A 15 0.74 -2.30 -5.04
N ARG A 16 0.53 -1.70 -6.22
CA ARG A 16 -0.77 -1.75 -6.91
C ARG A 16 -0.89 -2.98 -7.80
N ALA A 17 0.20 -3.37 -8.47
CA ALA A 17 0.15 -4.47 -9.43
C ALA A 17 0.01 -5.85 -8.77
N ILE A 18 0.46 -6.01 -7.52
CA ILE A 18 0.29 -7.27 -6.77
C ILE A 18 -1.17 -7.74 -6.77
N ARG A 19 -2.15 -6.83 -6.75
CA ARG A 19 -3.57 -7.18 -6.78
C ARG A 19 -3.94 -7.82 -8.12
N CYS A 20 -3.62 -7.17 -9.23
CA CYS A 20 -3.94 -7.67 -10.57
C CYS A 20 -3.27 -9.03 -10.81
N LEU A 21 -2.00 -9.17 -10.41
CA LEU A 21 -1.25 -10.42 -10.52
C LEU A 21 -1.85 -11.52 -9.64
N ALA A 22 -2.21 -11.21 -8.39
CA ALA A 22 -2.85 -12.16 -7.48
C ALA A 22 -4.21 -12.63 -8.01
N VAL A 23 -5.01 -11.72 -8.57
CA VAL A 23 -6.28 -12.07 -9.21
C VAL A 23 -6.05 -12.97 -10.42
N ALA A 24 -5.09 -12.64 -11.30
CA ALA A 24 -4.77 -13.49 -12.45
C ALA A 24 -4.37 -14.90 -12.00
N ALA A 25 -3.43 -15.02 -11.05
CA ALA A 25 -2.97 -16.30 -10.54
C ALA A 25 -4.09 -17.09 -9.84
N TYR A 26 -4.86 -16.45 -8.96
CA TYR A 26 -5.98 -17.09 -8.29
C TYR A 26 -7.04 -17.58 -9.28
N ASN A 27 -7.20 -16.87 -10.41
CA ASN A 27 -8.15 -17.21 -11.46
C ASN A 27 -7.60 -18.16 -12.55
N ASP A 28 -6.41 -18.74 -12.33
CA ASP A 28 -5.68 -19.62 -13.26
C ASP A 28 -5.42 -18.98 -14.63
N LEU A 29 -5.10 -17.68 -14.63
CA LEU A 29 -4.81 -16.91 -15.83
C LEU A 29 -3.32 -16.64 -15.94
N LYS A 30 -2.77 -16.95 -17.12
CA LYS A 30 -1.43 -16.49 -17.49
C LYS A 30 -1.51 -15.05 -17.98
N VAL A 31 -0.70 -14.17 -17.39
CA VAL A 31 -0.49 -12.79 -17.83
C VAL A 31 1.00 -12.56 -18.04
N ASP A 32 1.35 -11.79 -19.06
CA ASP A 32 2.73 -11.39 -19.30
C ASP A 32 3.03 -10.09 -18.53
N THR A 33 4.26 -9.95 -18.03
CA THR A 33 4.76 -8.72 -17.40
C THR A 33 5.97 -8.22 -18.17
N PRO A 34 5.77 -7.44 -19.27
CA PRO A 34 6.86 -6.93 -20.08
C PRO A 34 7.83 -6.05 -19.26
N ALA A 35 9.07 -5.96 -19.72
CA ALA A 35 10.06 -5.05 -19.14
C ALA A 35 9.52 -3.61 -19.17
N PHE A 36 9.64 -2.91 -18.05
CA PHE A 36 9.01 -1.61 -17.84
C PHE A 36 9.84 -0.76 -16.89
N GLU A 37 10.13 0.49 -17.32
CA GLU A 37 10.88 1.47 -16.53
C GLU A 37 9.98 2.66 -16.16
N PHE A 38 9.68 2.80 -14.88
CA PHE A 38 8.80 3.87 -14.40
C PHE A 38 9.46 5.24 -14.51
N GLY A 39 8.74 6.22 -15.05
CA GLY A 39 9.25 7.55 -15.35
C GLY A 39 9.81 7.71 -16.77
N SER A 40 10.06 6.58 -17.46
CA SER A 40 10.56 6.51 -18.83
C SER A 40 9.50 5.92 -19.76
N THR A 41 9.20 4.61 -19.63
CA THR A 41 8.25 3.89 -20.49
C THR A 41 6.85 4.51 -20.47
N ASN A 42 6.34 4.89 -19.30
CA ASN A 42 4.99 5.49 -19.18
C ASN A 42 4.88 6.94 -19.65
N LYS A 43 5.99 7.55 -20.09
CA LYS A 43 5.99 8.90 -20.64
C LYS A 43 6.17 8.94 -22.16
N THR A 44 6.40 7.79 -22.81
CA THR A 44 6.58 7.78 -24.27
C THR A 44 5.24 8.04 -24.99
N PRO A 45 5.24 8.65 -26.19
CA PRO A 45 4.04 8.88 -26.97
C PRO A 45 3.25 7.59 -27.25
N GLU A 46 3.93 6.47 -27.49
CA GLU A 46 3.33 5.17 -27.79
C GLU A 46 2.59 4.62 -26.57
N TYR A 47 3.14 4.80 -25.37
CA TYR A 47 2.48 4.38 -24.14
C TYR A 47 1.29 5.28 -23.82
N LEU A 48 1.46 6.60 -23.93
CA LEU A 48 0.40 7.57 -23.65
C LEU A 48 -0.76 7.49 -24.64
N ALA A 49 -0.50 7.12 -25.89
CA ALA A 49 -1.55 6.84 -26.89
C ALA A 49 -2.45 5.68 -26.47
N LYS A 50 -1.90 4.68 -25.76
CA LYS A 50 -2.66 3.55 -25.20
C LYS A 50 -3.28 3.89 -23.84
N PHE A 51 -2.54 4.61 -23.01
CA PHE A 51 -2.86 4.87 -21.60
C PHE A 51 -2.64 6.36 -21.25
N PRO A 52 -3.62 7.23 -21.52
CA PRO A 52 -3.43 8.68 -21.47
C PRO A 52 -3.01 9.24 -20.11
N SER A 53 -3.31 8.55 -19.01
CA SER A 53 -2.93 9.00 -17.67
C SER A 53 -1.45 8.79 -17.33
N GLY A 54 -0.72 8.00 -18.11
CA GLY A 54 0.68 7.63 -17.82
C GLY A 54 0.86 6.91 -16.47
N LYS A 55 -0.21 6.41 -15.85
CA LYS A 55 -0.18 5.68 -14.58
C LYS A 55 0.03 4.18 -14.82
N VAL A 56 0.36 3.47 -13.75
CA VAL A 56 0.48 2.00 -13.70
C VAL A 56 -0.18 1.43 -12.44
N PRO A 57 -0.64 0.17 -12.45
CA PRO A 57 -0.60 -0.78 -13.57
C PRO A 57 -1.56 -0.43 -14.71
N THR A 58 -1.23 -0.88 -15.92
CA THR A 58 -2.13 -0.92 -17.08
C THR A 58 -2.18 -2.33 -17.65
N PHE A 59 -3.22 -2.62 -18.42
CA PHE A 59 -3.42 -3.92 -19.05
C PHE A 59 -3.74 -3.76 -20.54
N GLU A 60 -3.16 -4.61 -21.37
CA GLU A 60 -3.51 -4.78 -22.79
C GLU A 60 -3.83 -6.26 -23.03
N SER A 61 -5.02 -6.55 -23.57
CA SER A 61 -5.43 -7.92 -23.90
C SER A 61 -4.52 -8.54 -24.97
N ALA A 62 -4.46 -9.87 -25.04
CA ALA A 62 -3.60 -10.58 -25.99
C ALA A 62 -3.89 -10.23 -27.46
N ASP A 63 -5.16 -9.98 -27.81
CA ASP A 63 -5.62 -9.52 -29.12
C ASP A 63 -5.49 -7.99 -29.33
N LYS A 64 -4.99 -7.27 -28.32
CA LYS A 64 -4.82 -5.82 -28.26
C LYS A 64 -6.11 -5.01 -28.41
N SER A 65 -7.28 -5.65 -28.37
CA SER A 65 -8.59 -4.98 -28.54
C SER A 65 -8.98 -4.17 -27.30
N LEU A 66 -8.56 -4.61 -26.12
CA LEU A 66 -8.88 -3.98 -24.85
C LEU A 66 -7.62 -3.41 -24.18
N LYS A 67 -7.72 -2.14 -23.78
CA LYS A 67 -6.68 -1.42 -23.03
C LYS A 67 -7.33 -0.85 -21.77
N LEU A 68 -6.91 -1.34 -20.61
CA LEU A 68 -7.43 -0.91 -19.31
C LEU A 68 -6.37 -0.18 -18.51
N SER A 69 -6.83 0.86 -17.81
CA SER A 69 -6.14 1.47 -16.68
C SER A 69 -7.03 1.34 -15.45
N GLN A 70 -6.52 1.74 -14.28
CA GLN A 70 -7.13 1.53 -12.95
C GLN A 70 -7.03 0.08 -12.47
N THR A 71 -6.40 -0.10 -11.32
CA THR A 71 -6.16 -1.41 -10.70
C THR A 71 -7.46 -2.18 -10.43
N ALA A 72 -8.52 -1.50 -9.96
CA ALA A 72 -9.82 -2.10 -9.72
C ALA A 72 -10.47 -2.63 -11.01
N ALA A 73 -10.42 -1.87 -12.11
CA ALA A 73 -11.00 -2.27 -13.39
C ALA A 73 -10.24 -3.45 -14.01
N ILE A 74 -8.91 -3.43 -13.98
CA ILE A 74 -8.06 -4.54 -14.45
C ILE A 74 -8.36 -5.81 -13.63
N SER A 75 -8.42 -5.69 -12.30
CA SER A 75 -8.70 -6.82 -11.42
C SER A 75 -10.10 -7.40 -11.64
N TRP A 76 -11.11 -6.55 -11.83
CA TRP A 76 -12.47 -7.00 -12.16
C TRP A 76 -12.51 -7.77 -13.49
N TYR A 77 -11.86 -7.23 -14.52
CA TYR A 77 -11.78 -7.88 -15.83
C TYR A 77 -11.10 -9.25 -15.72
N LEU A 78 -9.94 -9.33 -15.09
CA LEU A 78 -9.23 -10.60 -14.90
C LEU A 78 -10.06 -11.61 -14.08
N ALA A 79 -10.78 -11.16 -13.05
CA ALA A 79 -11.69 -12.03 -12.29
C ALA A 79 -12.86 -12.56 -13.14
N SER A 80 -13.32 -11.79 -14.15
CA SER A 80 -14.43 -12.18 -15.04
C SER A 80 -14.06 -13.17 -16.14
N LEU A 81 -12.76 -13.40 -16.39
CA LEU A 81 -12.32 -14.28 -17.48
C LEU A 81 -12.46 -15.79 -17.15
N ASN A 82 -12.70 -16.11 -15.88
CA ASN A 82 -12.92 -17.49 -15.43
C ASN A 82 -13.85 -17.49 -14.21
N ASP A 83 -15.08 -17.97 -14.41
CA ASP A 83 -16.12 -17.99 -13.37
C ASP A 83 -15.94 -19.14 -12.37
N SER A 84 -15.09 -20.13 -12.66
CA SER A 84 -14.95 -21.34 -11.82
C SER A 84 -14.42 -21.04 -10.42
N THR A 85 -13.58 -20.01 -10.28
CA THR A 85 -13.03 -19.58 -8.99
C THR A 85 -13.99 -18.67 -8.23
N GLY A 86 -15.00 -18.15 -8.92
CA GLY A 86 -16.08 -17.31 -8.41
C GLY A 86 -15.63 -16.08 -7.62
N LEU A 87 -14.54 -15.45 -8.06
CA LEU A 87 -14.02 -14.19 -7.52
C LEU A 87 -15.03 -13.03 -7.59
N LEU A 88 -16.03 -13.12 -8.48
CA LEU A 88 -17.10 -12.12 -8.65
C LEU A 88 -18.44 -12.53 -8.00
N GLY A 89 -18.44 -13.59 -7.18
CA GLY A 89 -19.66 -14.10 -6.54
C GLY A 89 -20.53 -14.92 -7.49
N LYS A 90 -21.72 -15.32 -7.04
CA LYS A 90 -22.67 -16.15 -7.83
C LYS A 90 -24.00 -15.45 -8.09
N SER A 91 -24.22 -14.27 -7.52
CA SER A 91 -25.45 -13.52 -7.63
C SER A 91 -25.18 -12.02 -7.82
N PRO A 92 -26.14 -11.24 -8.35
CA PRO A 92 -26.03 -9.79 -8.38
C PRO A 92 -25.79 -9.16 -6.99
N ALA A 93 -26.34 -9.77 -5.93
CA ALA A 93 -26.12 -9.34 -4.56
C ALA A 93 -24.68 -9.55 -4.10
N ASP A 94 -24.07 -10.71 -4.41
CA ASP A 94 -22.65 -10.95 -4.12
C ASP A 94 -21.77 -9.96 -4.87
N ALA A 95 -22.03 -9.76 -6.17
CA ALA A 95 -21.28 -8.83 -7.00
C ALA A 95 -21.33 -7.40 -6.45
N ALA A 96 -22.51 -6.96 -5.97
CA ALA A 96 -22.67 -5.66 -5.32
C ALA A 96 -21.90 -5.55 -4.00
N LEU A 97 -21.95 -6.58 -3.15
CA LEU A 97 -21.17 -6.63 -1.90
C LEU A 97 -19.67 -6.66 -2.16
N ILE A 98 -19.22 -7.37 -3.19
CA ILE A 98 -17.82 -7.40 -3.60
C ILE A 98 -17.39 -6.00 -4.03
N GLN A 99 -18.17 -5.32 -4.87
CA GLN A 99 -17.86 -3.95 -5.28
C GLN A 99 -17.91 -2.97 -4.11
N GLN A 100 -18.81 -3.14 -3.15
CA GLN A 100 -18.83 -2.33 -1.93
C GLN A 100 -17.48 -2.40 -1.21
N TRP A 101 -16.93 -3.59 -1.00
CA TRP A 101 -15.64 -3.77 -0.33
C TRP A 101 -14.44 -3.35 -1.18
N VAL A 102 -14.49 -3.54 -2.51
CA VAL A 102 -13.48 -3.01 -3.43
C VAL A 102 -13.42 -1.48 -3.34
N MET A 103 -14.57 -0.81 -3.40
CA MET A 103 -14.65 0.64 -3.31
C MET A 103 -14.24 1.14 -1.92
N PHE A 104 -14.75 0.50 -0.85
CA PHE A 104 -14.36 0.81 0.53
C PHE A 104 -12.84 0.72 0.73
N ALA A 105 -12.18 -0.31 0.15
CA ALA A 105 -10.73 -0.41 0.25
C ALA A 105 -10.04 0.75 -0.46
N GLU A 106 -10.47 1.14 -1.66
CA GLU A 106 -9.89 2.26 -2.42
C GLU A 106 -10.11 3.62 -1.75
N THR A 107 -11.28 3.85 -1.16
CA THR A 107 -11.67 5.19 -0.65
C THR A 107 -11.40 5.34 0.84
N ASP A 108 -11.72 4.33 1.65
CA ASP A 108 -11.74 4.44 3.11
C ASP A 108 -10.46 3.89 3.73
N ILE A 109 -9.72 3.02 3.04
CA ILE A 109 -8.41 2.53 3.51
C ILE A 109 -7.28 3.18 2.71
N PHE A 110 -7.31 3.09 1.38
CA PHE A 110 -6.17 3.49 0.57
C PHE A 110 -5.95 5.01 0.62
N PHE A 111 -6.97 5.86 0.57
CA PHE A 111 -6.77 7.31 0.68
C PHE A 111 -6.09 7.74 1.98
N PRO A 112 -6.59 7.41 3.18
CA PRO A 112 -5.93 7.79 4.42
C PRO A 112 -4.57 7.10 4.64
N VAL A 113 -4.29 5.97 3.96
CA VAL A 113 -2.94 5.36 3.98
C VAL A 113 -1.98 6.04 3.01
N SER A 114 -2.46 6.40 1.82
CA SER A 114 -1.60 6.79 0.70
C SER A 114 -0.79 8.05 0.98
N GLN A 115 -1.40 9.05 1.59
CA GLN A 115 -0.74 10.31 1.87
C GLN A 115 0.34 10.17 2.96
N PRO A 116 0.06 9.62 4.16
CA PRO A 116 1.09 9.26 5.14
C PRO A 116 2.22 8.41 4.55
N ALA A 117 1.88 7.37 3.79
CA ALA A 117 2.88 6.52 3.14
C ALA A 117 3.74 7.30 2.15
N TYR A 118 3.17 8.19 1.33
CA TYR A 118 3.94 9.00 0.38
C TYR A 118 4.83 10.02 1.05
N MET A 119 4.44 10.56 2.21
CA MET A 119 5.32 11.43 3.00
C MET A 119 6.49 10.62 3.59
N ASN A 120 6.22 9.46 4.18
CA ASN A 120 7.26 8.56 4.72
C ASN A 120 8.22 8.03 3.63
N LEU A 121 7.68 7.76 2.45
CA LEU A 121 8.45 7.38 1.27
C LEU A 121 9.06 8.59 0.56
N GLY A 122 8.95 9.84 1.04
CA GLY A 122 9.52 11.05 0.44
C GLY A 122 8.99 11.40 -0.97
N PHE A 123 7.83 10.89 -1.38
CA PHE A 123 7.15 11.27 -2.62
C PHE A 123 6.33 12.56 -2.47
N MET A 124 6.04 12.95 -1.24
CA MET A 124 5.28 14.15 -0.88
C MET A 124 5.96 14.83 0.30
N GLN A 125 5.95 16.17 0.32
CA GLN A 125 6.41 16.94 1.46
C GLN A 125 5.43 16.76 2.65
N PRO A 126 5.91 16.78 3.91
CA PRO A 126 5.02 16.70 5.07
C PRO A 126 3.96 17.81 5.08
N ILE A 127 2.67 17.44 5.14
CA ILE A 127 1.54 18.37 5.26
C ILE A 127 0.75 18.02 6.52
N LYS A 128 0.94 18.80 7.59
CA LYS A 128 0.42 18.50 8.94
C LYS A 128 -1.11 18.34 9.01
N PRO A 129 -1.95 19.28 8.52
CA PRO A 129 -3.42 19.13 8.65
C PRO A 129 -3.98 17.89 7.94
N ALA A 130 -3.35 17.49 6.84
CA ALA A 130 -3.78 16.32 6.08
C ALA A 130 -3.36 15.00 6.76
N SER A 131 -2.24 15.00 7.50
CA SER A 131 -1.83 13.87 8.33
C SER A 131 -2.75 13.67 9.53
N ASP A 132 -3.18 14.78 10.18
CA ASP A 132 -4.01 14.73 11.38
C ASP A 132 -5.41 14.14 11.08
N ALA A 133 -5.94 14.36 9.88
CA ALA A 133 -7.21 13.78 9.44
C ALA A 133 -7.09 12.32 8.95
N ALA A 134 -5.90 11.89 8.51
CA ALA A 134 -5.69 10.58 7.90
C ALA A 134 -5.83 9.43 8.91
N PHE A 135 -5.22 9.54 10.09
CA PHE A 135 -5.25 8.47 11.09
C PHE A 135 -6.66 8.19 11.66
N PRO A 136 -7.46 9.19 12.06
CA PRO A 136 -8.84 8.95 12.49
C PRO A 136 -9.71 8.32 11.39
N ALA A 137 -9.50 8.71 10.13
CA ALA A 137 -10.20 8.11 8.99
C ALA A 137 -9.80 6.64 8.78
N LEU A 138 -8.51 6.33 8.89
CA LEU A 138 -7.99 4.96 8.82
C LEU A 138 -8.52 4.11 9.98
N GLU A 139 -8.49 4.61 11.22
CA GLU A 139 -9.04 3.89 12.37
C GLU A 139 -10.53 3.62 12.22
N ARG A 140 -11.32 4.57 11.67
CA ARG A 140 -12.73 4.33 11.36
C ARG A 140 -12.91 3.17 10.37
N ALA A 141 -12.09 3.12 9.32
CA ALA A 141 -12.15 2.06 8.32
C ALA A 141 -11.73 0.69 8.91
N LEU A 142 -10.66 0.67 9.71
CA LEU A 142 -10.20 -0.53 10.39
C LEU A 142 -11.22 -1.06 11.40
N ASN A 143 -11.90 -0.17 12.15
CA ASN A 143 -12.99 -0.57 13.04
C ASN A 143 -14.16 -1.22 12.28
N ALA A 144 -14.51 -0.70 11.10
CA ALA A 144 -15.56 -1.29 10.27
C ALA A 144 -15.16 -2.69 9.77
N LEU A 145 -13.93 -2.85 9.28
CA LEU A 145 -13.40 -4.17 8.88
C LEU A 145 -13.34 -5.15 10.05
N GLU A 146 -12.80 -4.72 11.18
CA GLU A 146 -12.64 -5.55 12.38
C GLU A 146 -13.98 -6.07 12.88
N SER A 147 -15.02 -5.22 12.90
CA SER A 147 -16.38 -5.59 13.28
C SER A 147 -16.96 -6.69 12.38
N VAL A 148 -16.81 -6.55 11.05
CA VAL A 148 -17.30 -7.54 10.09
C VAL A 148 -16.50 -8.85 10.19
N LEU A 149 -15.18 -8.75 10.25
CA LEU A 149 -14.26 -9.89 10.27
C LEU A 149 -14.22 -10.61 11.61
N LYS A 150 -14.81 -10.05 12.67
CA LYS A 150 -14.99 -10.75 13.95
C LYS A 150 -15.82 -12.03 13.81
N SER A 151 -16.80 -12.03 12.90
CA SER A 151 -17.75 -13.15 12.73
C SER A 151 -17.66 -13.85 11.38
N ARG A 152 -16.75 -13.41 10.51
CA ARG A 152 -16.60 -13.93 9.14
C ARG A 152 -15.18 -14.40 8.87
N THR A 153 -15.04 -15.37 7.98
CA THR A 153 -13.72 -15.79 7.48
C THR A 153 -13.28 -14.89 6.33
N PHE A 154 -14.22 -14.58 5.43
CA PHE A 154 -14.03 -13.75 4.24
C PHE A 154 -15.14 -12.70 4.14
N LEU A 155 -14.92 -11.64 3.35
CA LEU A 155 -15.83 -10.49 3.32
C LEU A 155 -17.20 -10.82 2.72
N VAL A 156 -17.24 -11.69 1.71
CA VAL A 156 -18.45 -12.04 0.96
C VAL A 156 -18.53 -13.56 0.73
N GLY A 157 -19.64 -14.18 1.13
CA GLY A 157 -19.98 -15.55 0.76
C GLY A 157 -19.09 -16.66 1.35
N GLU A 158 -18.38 -16.40 2.46
CA GLU A 158 -17.48 -17.35 3.15
C GLU A 158 -16.46 -18.03 2.20
N ARG A 159 -15.94 -17.27 1.24
CA ARG A 159 -14.87 -17.69 0.32
C ARG A 159 -14.06 -16.48 -0.13
N ILE A 160 -12.85 -16.72 -0.62
CA ILE A 160 -12.04 -15.67 -1.23
C ILE A 160 -12.74 -15.12 -2.46
N THR A 161 -12.93 -13.80 -2.47
CA THR A 161 -13.44 -13.03 -3.60
C THR A 161 -12.48 -11.91 -3.97
N LEU A 162 -12.80 -11.16 -5.03
CA LEU A 162 -12.06 -9.95 -5.39
C LEU A 162 -12.02 -8.93 -4.24
N ALA A 163 -13.04 -8.89 -3.36
CA ALA A 163 -13.05 -8.03 -2.18
C ALA A 163 -11.88 -8.35 -1.24
N ASP A 164 -11.66 -9.63 -0.95
CA ASP A 164 -10.62 -10.09 -0.03
C ASP A 164 -9.22 -9.80 -0.56
N ILE A 165 -8.96 -10.11 -1.83
CA ILE A 165 -7.67 -9.84 -2.49
C ILE A 165 -7.42 -8.32 -2.55
N THR A 166 -8.45 -7.53 -2.81
CA THR A 166 -8.37 -6.07 -2.85
C THR A 166 -8.00 -5.50 -1.48
N VAL A 167 -8.75 -5.84 -0.44
CA VAL A 167 -8.47 -5.39 0.94
C VAL A 167 -7.09 -5.84 1.40
N ALA A 168 -6.71 -7.11 1.16
CA ALA A 168 -5.40 -7.61 1.54
C ALA A 168 -4.25 -6.88 0.82
N SER A 169 -4.40 -6.55 -0.47
CA SER A 169 -3.37 -5.82 -1.23
C SER A 169 -3.13 -4.40 -0.68
N ILE A 170 -4.19 -3.71 -0.25
CA ILE A 170 -4.08 -2.36 0.32
C ILE A 170 -3.56 -2.42 1.76
N LEU A 171 -4.02 -3.40 2.55
CA LEU A 171 -3.50 -3.63 3.90
C LEU A 171 -2.00 -3.98 3.88
N ARG A 172 -1.51 -4.72 2.86
CA ARG A 172 -0.07 -4.94 2.69
C ARG A 172 0.70 -3.62 2.62
N PHE A 173 0.24 -2.69 1.78
CA PHE A 173 0.86 -1.37 1.65
C PHE A 173 0.75 -0.57 2.96
N ALA A 174 -0.39 -0.65 3.65
CA ALA A 174 -0.59 -0.01 4.93
C ALA A 174 0.34 -0.55 6.03
N TYR A 175 0.50 -1.87 6.14
CA TYR A 175 1.38 -2.52 7.12
C TYR A 175 2.87 -2.29 6.87
N LEU A 176 3.27 -2.01 5.63
CA LEU A 176 4.65 -1.64 5.29
C LEU A 176 4.99 -0.20 5.67
N HIS A 177 4.02 0.71 5.62
CA HIS A 177 4.34 2.14 5.60
C HIS A 177 3.61 3.01 6.60
N VAL A 178 2.49 2.57 7.19
CA VAL A 178 1.61 3.41 8.02
C VAL A 178 1.18 2.73 9.31
N ILE A 179 0.64 1.51 9.24
CA ILE A 179 0.08 0.82 10.41
C ILE A 179 1.21 0.12 11.16
N ASP A 180 1.60 0.68 12.30
CA ASP A 180 2.67 0.18 13.16
C ASP A 180 2.22 -0.94 14.12
N ALA A 181 3.12 -1.43 14.98
CA ALA A 181 2.82 -2.52 15.91
C ALA A 181 1.66 -2.19 16.87
N SER A 182 1.61 -0.96 17.39
CA SER A 182 0.58 -0.50 18.32
C SER A 182 -0.80 -0.47 17.66
N MET A 183 -0.89 0.10 16.46
CA MET A 183 -2.15 0.12 15.71
C MET A 183 -2.56 -1.28 15.26
N ARG A 184 -1.63 -2.11 14.75
CA ARG A 184 -1.92 -3.49 14.34
C ARG A 184 -2.51 -4.32 15.47
N ALA A 185 -2.01 -4.17 16.70
CA ALA A 185 -2.48 -4.93 17.86
C ALA A 185 -3.97 -4.68 18.18
N LYS A 186 -4.54 -3.53 17.79
CA LYS A 186 -5.96 -3.20 17.99
C LYS A 186 -6.90 -3.97 17.04
N TYR A 187 -6.40 -4.51 15.92
CA TYR A 187 -7.22 -5.08 14.85
C TYR A 187 -6.82 -6.53 14.50
N PRO A 188 -6.91 -7.47 15.45
CA PRO A 188 -6.46 -8.85 15.27
C PRO A 188 -7.25 -9.62 14.19
N HIS A 189 -8.56 -9.38 14.02
CA HIS A 189 -9.36 -10.07 13.00
C HIS A 189 -9.02 -9.59 11.58
N THR A 190 -8.75 -8.30 11.44
CA THR A 190 -8.25 -7.68 10.21
C THR A 190 -6.87 -8.23 9.84
N LEU A 191 -5.95 -8.30 10.81
CA LEU A 191 -4.63 -8.90 10.60
C LEU A 191 -4.73 -10.39 10.23
N ARG A 192 -5.63 -11.14 10.88
CA ARG A 192 -5.91 -12.54 10.57
C ARG A 192 -6.43 -12.71 9.14
N HIS A 193 -7.36 -11.87 8.70
CA HIS A 193 -7.88 -11.89 7.33
C HIS A 193 -6.76 -11.63 6.33
N TYR A 194 -5.99 -10.56 6.52
CA TYR A 194 -4.83 -10.26 5.67
C TYR A 194 -3.88 -11.46 5.56
N LYS A 195 -3.47 -12.04 6.69
CA LYS A 195 -2.58 -13.22 6.72
C LYS A 195 -3.18 -14.42 6.01
N SER A 196 -4.49 -14.64 6.14
CA SER A 196 -5.17 -15.76 5.48
C SER A 196 -5.15 -15.63 3.95
N ILE A 197 -5.30 -14.40 3.44
CA ILE A 197 -5.23 -14.11 2.00
C ILE A 197 -3.77 -14.14 1.52
N ALA A 198 -2.87 -13.41 2.17
CA ALA A 198 -1.48 -13.28 1.75
C ALA A 198 -0.71 -14.61 1.77
N HIS A 199 -1.07 -15.55 2.66
CA HIS A 199 -0.45 -16.88 2.70
C HIS A 199 -1.24 -17.96 1.96
N ASN A 200 -2.28 -17.61 1.20
CA ASN A 200 -2.93 -18.58 0.33
C ASN A 200 -1.91 -19.13 -0.68
N HIS A 201 -1.88 -20.47 -0.82
CA HIS A 201 -0.85 -21.18 -1.59
C HIS A 201 -0.71 -20.77 -3.07
N VAL A 202 -1.75 -20.18 -3.67
CA VAL A 202 -1.71 -19.71 -5.07
C VAL A 202 -1.09 -18.32 -5.18
N ILE A 203 -1.43 -17.42 -4.25
CA ILE A 203 -1.07 -16.00 -4.35
C ILE A 203 0.06 -15.56 -3.42
N SER A 204 0.50 -16.41 -2.49
CA SER A 204 1.61 -16.10 -1.60
C SER A 204 2.92 -15.77 -2.32
N PRO A 205 3.29 -16.36 -3.47
CA PRO A 205 4.49 -15.94 -4.20
C PRO A 205 4.42 -14.50 -4.73
N ILE A 206 3.20 -13.96 -4.92
CA ILE A 206 2.95 -12.62 -5.45
C ILE A 206 2.93 -11.59 -4.31
N PHE A 207 2.36 -11.96 -3.17
CA PHE A 207 2.39 -11.12 -1.97
C PHE A 207 3.79 -11.07 -1.35
N GLY A 208 4.53 -12.18 -1.43
CA GLY A 208 5.86 -12.34 -0.85
C GLY A 208 5.86 -12.16 0.67
N ASP A 209 7.06 -12.16 1.24
CA ASP A 209 7.24 -11.84 2.64
C ASP A 209 6.95 -10.36 2.91
N ILE A 210 6.54 -10.08 4.14
CA ILE A 210 6.29 -8.72 4.62
C ILE A 210 7.10 -8.46 5.88
N GLN A 211 7.89 -7.39 5.85
CA GLN A 211 8.46 -6.79 7.05
C GLN A 211 7.48 -5.74 7.56
N TYR A 212 6.80 -6.05 8.65
CA TYR A 212 5.83 -5.14 9.24
C TYR A 212 6.53 -3.89 9.80
N LEU A 213 5.89 -2.74 9.66
CA LEU A 213 6.38 -1.49 10.26
C LEU A 213 6.31 -1.58 11.79
N GLU A 214 7.42 -1.46 12.51
CA GLU A 214 7.35 -1.55 13.99
C GLU A 214 6.86 -0.25 14.63
N SER A 215 7.30 0.90 14.13
CA SER A 215 6.91 2.22 14.62
C SER A 215 6.76 3.19 13.45
N TYR A 216 5.66 3.95 13.44
CA TYR A 216 5.44 5.00 12.45
C TYR A 216 6.05 6.34 12.95
N LYS A 217 7.02 6.88 12.21
CA LYS A 217 7.72 8.14 12.55
C LYS A 217 7.49 9.18 11.44
N PHE A 218 7.05 10.38 11.80
CA PHE A 218 6.67 11.42 10.83
C PHE A 218 7.80 12.41 10.50
N SER A 219 8.82 12.58 11.35
CA SER A 219 9.91 13.55 11.15
C SER A 219 11.10 13.29 12.08
N LEU A 220 12.31 13.69 11.65
CA LEU A 220 13.51 13.81 12.48
C LEU A 220 13.81 15.29 12.74
N PHE A 221 14.10 15.65 13.99
CA PHE A 221 14.62 16.96 14.37
C PHE A 221 16.04 16.80 14.90
N ILE A 222 17.01 17.52 14.32
CA ILE A 222 18.35 17.64 14.89
C ILE A 222 18.40 18.95 15.69
N CYS A 223 18.45 18.82 17.02
CA CYS A 223 18.70 19.92 17.94
C CYS A 223 20.17 19.88 18.36
N ARG A 224 20.86 21.02 18.36
CA ARG A 224 22.22 21.13 18.91
C ARG A 224 22.16 21.62 20.37
N GLY A 225 22.78 20.88 21.29
CA GLY A 225 22.86 21.24 22.72
C GLY A 225 21.91 20.44 23.61
N GLU A 226 22.10 20.54 24.92
CA GLU A 226 21.32 19.80 25.93
C GLU A 226 19.89 20.34 26.12
N ASP A 227 19.61 21.55 25.66
CA ASP A 227 18.31 22.23 25.82
C ASP A 227 17.35 21.96 24.64
N TYR A 228 17.29 20.72 24.17
CA TYR A 228 16.43 20.30 23.06
C TYR A 228 14.93 20.47 23.38
N LEU A 229 14.56 20.37 24.66
CA LEU A 229 13.17 20.53 25.11
C LEU A 229 12.64 21.94 24.86
N SER A 230 13.46 22.99 25.03
CA SER A 230 13.03 24.37 24.79
C SER A 230 12.79 24.64 23.31
N LEU A 231 13.62 24.06 22.43
CA LEU A 231 13.43 24.10 20.98
C LEU A 231 12.18 23.37 20.52
N ILE A 232 11.93 22.17 21.08
CA ILE A 232 10.72 21.40 20.81
C ILE A 232 9.48 22.16 21.28
N LYS A 233 9.49 22.70 22.50
CA LYS A 233 8.36 23.46 23.08
C LYS A 233 8.03 24.73 22.32
N ALA A 234 8.98 25.30 21.59
CA ALA A 234 8.76 26.45 20.73
C ALA A 234 8.07 26.08 19.40
N ALA A 235 8.06 24.81 19.02
CA ALA A 235 7.38 24.34 17.82
C ALA A 235 5.85 24.32 18.03
N PRO A 236 5.05 24.76 17.04
CA PRO A 236 3.59 24.64 17.10
C PRO A 236 3.17 23.18 17.31
N ASP A 237 2.24 22.98 18.24
CA ASP A 237 1.64 21.67 18.55
C ASP A 237 2.66 20.59 18.94
N TRP A 238 3.78 20.95 19.59
CA TRP A 238 4.79 19.98 20.04
C TRP A 238 4.20 18.86 20.91
N GLU A 239 3.16 19.18 21.68
CA GLU A 239 2.44 18.24 22.56
C GLU A 239 1.78 17.08 21.80
N SER A 240 1.56 17.21 20.49
CA SER A 240 0.93 16.19 19.65
C SER A 240 1.88 15.07 19.22
N TYR A 241 3.15 15.11 19.62
CA TYR A 241 4.16 14.14 19.23
C TYR A 241 4.82 13.52 20.46
N ALA A 242 5.24 12.26 20.32
CA ALA A 242 6.17 11.63 21.25
C ALA A 242 7.60 11.84 20.74
N TYR A 243 8.47 12.37 21.59
CA TYR A 243 9.88 12.55 21.29
C TYR A 243 10.71 11.58 22.12
N SER A 244 11.66 10.92 21.48
CA SER A 244 12.68 10.12 22.14
C SER A 244 14.05 10.62 21.70
N PRO A 245 15.01 10.81 22.62
CA PRO A 245 16.40 10.99 22.25
C PRO A 245 16.86 9.76 21.46
N LEU A 246 17.64 9.97 20.40
CA LEU A 246 18.37 8.86 19.79
C LEU A 246 19.39 8.33 20.78
N ASP A 247 19.42 7.02 20.99
CA ASP A 247 20.46 6.37 21.79
C ASP A 247 21.64 6.01 20.87
N LEU A 248 22.72 6.78 20.92
CA LEU A 248 23.91 6.52 20.09
C LEU A 248 24.65 5.23 20.47
N ASN A 249 24.27 4.56 21.56
CA ASN A 249 24.75 3.21 21.88
C ASN A 249 23.93 2.12 21.19
N ASN A 250 22.71 2.45 20.75
CA ASN A 250 21.90 1.59 19.89
C ASN A 250 22.40 1.69 18.45
N ALA A 251 22.67 0.54 17.82
CA ALA A 251 23.27 0.50 16.48
C ALA A 251 22.40 1.12 15.39
N ASP A 252 21.08 0.98 15.48
CA ASP A 252 20.13 1.50 14.49
C ASP A 252 19.99 3.01 14.63
N ASP A 253 19.86 3.52 15.86
CA ASP A 253 19.79 4.96 16.14
C ASP A 253 21.10 5.66 15.77
N LYS A 254 22.25 5.02 16.03
CA LYS A 254 23.57 5.50 15.64
C LYS A 254 23.74 5.56 14.12
N ALA A 255 23.42 4.48 13.40
CA ALA A 255 23.52 4.43 11.95
C ALA A 255 22.59 5.47 11.29
N PHE A 256 21.38 5.62 11.84
CA PHE A 256 20.44 6.64 11.40
C PHE A 256 20.97 8.07 11.66
N PHE A 257 21.52 8.36 12.84
CA PHE A 257 22.12 9.66 13.17
C PHE A 257 23.33 9.99 12.28
N GLU A 258 24.26 9.06 12.12
CA GLU A 258 25.47 9.22 11.33
C GLU A 258 25.13 9.48 9.86
N GLY A 259 24.16 8.74 9.30
CA GLY A 259 23.69 8.98 7.94
C GLY A 259 23.10 10.38 7.74
N VAL A 260 22.35 10.89 8.72
CA VAL A 260 21.75 12.23 8.60
C VAL A 260 22.84 13.30 8.67
N MET A 261 23.84 13.12 9.55
CA MET A 261 24.95 14.06 9.72
C MET A 261 25.90 14.10 8.53
N ALA A 262 26.11 12.97 7.87
CA ALA A 262 26.94 12.86 6.67
C ALA A 262 26.20 13.25 5.38
N TRP A 263 24.93 13.63 5.47
CA TRP A 263 24.07 13.97 4.31
C TRP A 263 23.93 12.82 3.30
N ASP A 264 24.20 11.60 3.74
CA ASP A 264 24.19 10.38 2.94
C ASP A 264 23.14 9.38 3.46
N LEU A 265 22.26 9.80 4.39
CA LEU A 265 21.16 8.97 4.86
C LEU A 265 20.30 8.56 3.67
N VAL A 266 20.35 7.27 3.37
CA VAL A 266 19.41 6.61 2.48
C VAL A 266 18.36 5.92 3.35
N SER A 267 17.21 6.55 3.49
CA SER A 267 16.05 5.95 4.17
C SER A 267 14.99 5.61 3.13
N ASN A 268 14.52 4.36 3.13
CA ASN A 268 13.54 3.86 2.15
C ASN A 268 13.96 4.09 0.67
N GLY A 269 15.26 4.02 0.38
CA GLY A 269 15.80 4.19 -0.98
C GLY A 269 15.83 5.65 -1.46
N LYS A 270 15.76 6.63 -0.54
CA LYS A 270 15.88 8.05 -0.86
C LYS A 270 16.97 8.72 -0.05
N GLU A 271 17.79 9.50 -0.74
CA GLU A 271 18.83 10.36 -0.16
C GLU A 271 18.20 11.54 0.58
N CYS A 272 18.78 11.92 1.71
CA CYS A 272 18.39 13.11 2.45
C CYS A 272 18.83 14.38 1.70
N VAL A 273 17.86 15.18 1.22
CA VAL A 273 18.15 16.35 0.34
C VAL A 273 18.20 17.68 1.11
N ASP A 274 17.67 17.75 2.33
CA ASP A 274 17.80 18.95 3.18
C ASP A 274 17.57 18.62 4.67
N GLY A 275 18.64 18.68 5.48
CA GLY A 275 18.60 18.59 6.93
C GLY A 275 18.34 19.98 7.50
N LYS A 276 17.06 20.30 7.75
CA LYS A 276 16.73 21.52 8.51
C LYS A 276 17.21 21.37 9.94
N ILE A 277 18.41 21.86 10.21
CA ILE A 277 18.91 22.11 11.57
C ILE A 277 18.11 23.30 12.10
N LEU A 278 17.23 23.08 13.09
CA LEU A 278 16.70 24.15 13.91
C LEU A 278 17.89 24.67 14.75
N LYS A 279 18.36 25.87 14.42
CA LYS A 279 19.33 26.60 15.24
C LYS A 279 18.65 27.27 16.42
#